data_AF-A0A430H5T7-F1
#
_entry.id   AF-A0A430H5T7-F1
#
_cell.length_a   1.000
_cell.length_b   1.000
_cell.length_c   1.000
_cell.angle_alpha   90.00
_cell.angle_beta   90.00
_cell.angle_gamma   90.00
#
_symmetry.space_group_name_H-M   'P 1'
#
loop_
_entity.id
_entity.type
_entity.pdbx_description
1 polymer ?
#
loop_
_entity_poly.entity_id
_entity_poly.type
_entity_poly.pdbx_seq_one_letter_code
_entity_poly.pdbx_strand_id
1 'polypeptide(L)'
;MLGSVTSALPGGIYSVESDGRVLHCQRAASCLLRPEIGDLVLVSGPDSNRLYLTAVAEQADARTSRLDVSGDLTLASERGAVNIESATHLSLLGREGLRMDAPQLEIDADAADCRVGRLAYQGEEAEARVLSIRVIGRVYEAIVERLVHLSKTAFRMTEGIDQVRASHIDYQATEMARLHGKNTVVTAQDLIKADASQIHMG
;
A
#
# COMPACT_ATOMS: atom_id res chain seq x y z
N MET A 1 0.00 41.71 -19.55
CA MET A 1 -1.33 42.33 -19.37
C MET A 1 -2.15 41.42 -18.47
N LEU A 2 -3.05 41.97 -17.67
CA LEU A 2 -4.01 41.19 -16.88
C LEU A 2 -5.30 41.03 -17.69
N GLY A 3 -5.98 39.90 -17.51
CA GLY A 3 -7.31 39.68 -18.08
C GLY A 3 -8.01 38.49 -17.45
N SER A 4 -9.32 38.36 -17.70
CA SER A 4 -10.13 37.26 -17.16
C SER A 4 -10.32 36.17 -18.21
N VAL A 5 -10.16 34.91 -17.84
CA VAL A 5 -10.41 33.76 -18.72
C VAL A 5 -11.91 33.64 -19.00
N THR A 6 -12.31 33.71 -20.26
CA THR A 6 -13.72 33.61 -20.67
C THR A 6 -14.07 32.26 -21.29
N SER A 7 -13.09 31.55 -21.87
CA SER A 7 -13.29 30.21 -22.41
C SER A 7 -11.98 29.44 -22.57
N ALA A 8 -12.04 28.10 -22.52
CA ALA A 8 -10.95 27.21 -22.89
C ALA A 8 -11.29 26.46 -24.20
N LEU A 9 -10.39 26.51 -25.17
CA LEU A 9 -10.50 25.87 -26.48
C LEU A 9 -9.61 24.61 -26.54
N PRO A 10 -9.86 23.68 -27.47
CA PRO A 10 -9.00 22.52 -27.69
C PRO A 10 -7.54 22.93 -27.96
N GLY A 11 -6.59 22.09 -27.54
CA GLY A 11 -5.17 22.34 -27.75
C GLY A 11 -4.50 23.27 -26.73
N GLY A 12 -5.16 23.58 -25.62
CA GLY A 12 -4.58 24.42 -24.55
C GLY A 12 -4.56 25.91 -24.88
N ILE A 13 -5.50 26.34 -25.72
CA ILE A 13 -5.73 27.75 -26.08
C ILE A 13 -6.83 28.29 -25.17
N TYR A 14 -6.60 29.48 -24.62
CA TYR A 14 -7.53 30.18 -23.74
C TYR A 14 -7.93 31.52 -24.37
N SER A 15 -9.22 31.85 -24.24
CA SER A 15 -9.70 33.20 -24.53
C SER A 15 -9.67 34.01 -23.24
N VAL A 16 -9.00 35.15 -23.27
CA VAL A 16 -8.84 36.05 -22.13
C VAL A 16 -9.37 37.42 -22.51
N GLU A 17 -10.33 37.94 -21.75
CA GLU A 17 -10.81 39.30 -21.90
C GLU A 17 -9.90 40.27 -21.13
N SER A 18 -9.38 41.27 -21.83
CA SER A 18 -8.51 42.32 -21.28
C SER A 18 -8.85 43.65 -21.95
N ASP A 19 -9.20 44.66 -21.15
CA ASP A 19 -9.55 46.01 -21.60
C ASP A 19 -10.57 46.04 -22.76
N GLY A 20 -11.61 45.19 -22.67
CA GLY A 20 -12.69 45.10 -23.68
C GLY A 20 -12.29 44.39 -24.98
N ARG A 21 -11.12 43.74 -25.03
CA ARG A 21 -10.65 42.94 -26.17
C ARG A 21 -10.52 41.47 -25.76
N VAL A 22 -10.90 40.57 -26.66
CA VAL A 22 -10.66 39.13 -26.48
C VAL A 22 -9.31 38.77 -27.08
N LEU A 23 -8.45 38.19 -26.25
CA LEU A 23 -7.12 37.70 -26.60
C LEU A 23 -7.16 36.18 -26.65
N HIS A 24 -6.60 35.57 -27.70
CA HIS A 24 -6.37 34.13 -27.73
C HIS A 24 -4.92 33.86 -27.37
N CYS A 25 -4.72 33.05 -26.33
CA CYS A 25 -3.40 32.78 -25.79
C CYS A 25 -3.19 31.29 -25.53
N GLN A 26 -2.00 30.80 -25.81
CA GLN A 26 -1.61 29.43 -25.49
C GLN A 26 -1.17 29.37 -24.02
N ARG A 27 -1.50 28.29 -23.30
CA ARG A 27 -0.95 28.11 -21.95
C ARG A 27 0.57 27.94 -22.02
N ALA A 28 1.31 28.78 -21.29
CA ALA A 28 2.76 28.64 -21.18
C ALA A 28 3.12 27.32 -20.48
N ALA A 29 4.24 26.71 -20.85
CA ALA A 29 4.74 25.50 -20.17
C ALA A 29 5.03 25.74 -18.68
N SER A 30 5.37 26.97 -18.29
CA SER A 30 5.60 27.36 -16.90
C SER A 30 4.31 27.52 -16.07
N CYS A 31 3.15 27.63 -16.72
CA CYS A 31 1.87 27.76 -16.04
C CYS A 31 1.33 26.36 -15.67
N LEU A 32 1.74 25.88 -14.49
CA LEU A 32 1.34 24.55 -13.99
C LEU A 32 -0.08 24.53 -13.45
N LEU A 33 -0.53 25.64 -12.83
CA LEU A 33 -1.92 25.77 -12.40
C LEU A 33 -2.81 25.81 -13.64
N ARG A 34 -3.79 24.90 -13.70
CA ARG A 34 -4.76 24.84 -14.78
C ARG A 34 -5.67 26.07 -14.72
N PRO A 35 -5.66 26.96 -15.73
CA PRO A 35 -6.57 28.07 -15.75
C PRO A 35 -8.01 27.59 -15.96
N GLU A 36 -8.93 28.18 -15.21
CA GLU A 36 -10.37 27.97 -15.29
C GLU A 36 -11.11 29.24 -15.72
N ILE A 37 -12.37 29.10 -16.15
CA ILE A 37 -13.18 30.25 -16.55
C ILE A 37 -13.42 31.15 -15.33
N GLY A 38 -13.23 32.45 -15.52
CA GLY A 38 -13.33 33.48 -14.48
C GLY A 38 -11.99 33.84 -13.85
N ASP A 39 -10.96 33.00 -13.98
CA ASP A 39 -9.64 33.28 -13.41
C ASP A 39 -9.05 34.58 -13.95
N LEU A 40 -8.43 35.37 -13.07
CA LEU A 40 -7.60 36.50 -13.46
C LEU A 40 -6.20 36.00 -13.80
N VAL A 41 -5.71 36.26 -15.00
CA VAL A 41 -4.47 35.68 -15.52
C VAL A 41 -3.53 36.74 -16.10
N LEU A 42 -2.23 36.42 -16.08
CA LEU A 42 -1.18 37.19 -16.72
C LEU A 42 -0.93 36.65 -18.12
N VAL A 43 -1.10 37.53 -19.12
CA VAL A 43 -0.83 37.26 -20.53
C VAL A 43 0.38 38.06 -20.99
N SER A 44 1.32 37.39 -21.66
CA SER A 44 2.50 38.02 -22.27
C SER A 44 2.86 37.34 -23.59
N GLY A 45 3.52 38.08 -24.48
CA GLY A 45 3.91 37.56 -25.79
C GLY A 45 4.70 38.60 -26.58
N PRO A 46 5.48 38.19 -27.60
CA PRO A 46 6.22 39.12 -28.45
C PRO A 46 5.31 40.00 -29.32
N ASP A 47 4.11 39.53 -29.66
CA ASP A 47 3.13 40.21 -30.50
C ASP A 47 1.71 39.68 -30.26
N SER A 48 0.70 40.27 -30.92
CA SER A 48 -0.72 39.93 -30.76
C SER A 48 -1.10 38.54 -31.26
N ASN A 49 -0.28 37.90 -32.10
CA ASN A 49 -0.54 36.58 -32.66
C ASN A 49 0.12 35.47 -31.84
N ARG A 50 1.04 35.82 -30.94
CA ARG A 50 1.79 34.88 -30.10
C ARG A 50 1.66 35.24 -28.63
N LEU A 51 0.46 35.14 -28.09
CA LEU A 51 0.20 35.39 -26.68
C LEU A 51 0.25 34.10 -25.86
N TYR A 52 0.83 34.19 -24.68
CA TYR A 52 0.89 33.10 -23.71
C TYR A 52 0.23 33.51 -22.40
N LEU A 53 -0.61 32.63 -21.87
CA LEU A 53 -1.08 32.68 -20.50
C LEU A 53 0.05 32.13 -19.63
N THR A 54 0.73 33.01 -18.89
CA THR A 54 1.97 32.68 -18.17
C THR A 54 1.76 32.36 -16.70
N ALA A 55 0.72 32.93 -16.09
CA ALA A 55 0.33 32.63 -14.72
C ALA A 55 -1.16 32.91 -14.49
N VAL A 56 -1.75 32.21 -13.53
CA VAL A 56 -3.03 32.57 -12.92
C VAL A 56 -2.72 33.45 -11.71
N ALA A 57 -3.15 34.70 -11.77
CA ALA A 57 -2.92 35.67 -10.70
C ALA A 57 -3.91 35.48 -9.56
N GLU A 58 -5.19 35.28 -9.89
CA GLU A 58 -6.26 35.01 -8.92
C GLU A 58 -7.21 33.96 -9.49
N GLN A 59 -7.53 32.94 -8.70
CA GLN A 59 -8.52 31.93 -9.09
C GLN A 59 -9.94 32.42 -8.79
N ALA A 60 -10.88 32.12 -9.68
CA ALA A 60 -12.30 32.41 -9.44
C ALA A 60 -12.86 31.60 -8.25
N ASP A 61 -12.44 30.34 -8.10
CA ASP A 61 -12.68 29.53 -6.91
C ASP A 61 -11.35 29.01 -6.34
N ALA A 62 -10.89 29.67 -5.27
CA ALA A 62 -9.65 29.30 -4.58
C ALA A 62 -9.71 27.96 -3.82
N ARG A 63 -10.87 27.28 -3.79
CA ARG A 63 -11.01 25.96 -3.14
C ARG A 63 -10.58 24.82 -4.05
N THR A 64 -10.48 25.06 -5.36
CA THR A 64 -10.19 24.03 -6.37
C THR A 64 -8.99 24.48 -7.21
N SER A 65 -7.80 24.09 -6.79
CA SER A 65 -6.56 24.29 -7.55
C SER A 65 -6.13 22.96 -8.17
N ARG A 66 -5.80 22.97 -9.46
CA ARG A 66 -5.31 21.79 -10.16
C ARG A 66 -4.00 22.08 -10.87
N LEU A 67 -2.95 21.35 -10.51
CA LEU A 67 -1.73 21.29 -11.32
C LEU A 67 -1.95 20.26 -12.44
N ASP A 68 -1.78 20.67 -13.70
CA ASP A 68 -2.12 19.83 -14.85
C ASP A 68 -1.09 19.96 -15.98
N VAL A 69 -0.42 18.86 -16.34
CA VAL A 69 0.55 18.80 -17.44
C VAL A 69 0.12 17.76 -18.48
N SER A 70 0.47 17.98 -19.75
CA SER A 70 0.08 17.07 -20.84
C SER A 70 0.99 15.83 -20.96
N GLY A 71 2.18 15.85 -20.36
CA GLY A 71 3.17 14.79 -20.43
C GLY A 71 3.67 14.39 -19.05
N ASP A 72 4.86 13.80 -19.00
CA ASP A 72 5.47 13.35 -17.76
C ASP A 72 5.81 14.53 -16.82
N LEU A 73 5.60 14.34 -15.53
CA LEU A 73 5.94 15.29 -14.48
C LEU A 73 6.92 14.65 -13.49
N THR A 74 8.03 15.33 -13.25
CA THR A 74 8.97 14.98 -12.18
C THR A 74 8.95 16.08 -11.13
N LEU A 75 8.66 15.72 -9.87
CA LEU A 75 8.88 16.57 -8.70
C LEU A 75 10.21 16.19 -8.08
N ALA A 76 11.20 17.10 -8.12
CA ALA A 76 12.55 16.82 -7.63
C ALA A 76 13.17 18.06 -6.96
N SER A 77 14.10 17.80 -6.05
CA SER A 77 14.97 18.80 -5.42
C SER A 77 16.41 18.31 -5.51
N GLU A 78 17.33 19.15 -6.02
CA GLU A 78 18.72 18.73 -6.26
C GLU A 78 19.54 18.57 -4.98
N ARG A 79 19.19 19.30 -3.92
CA ARG A 79 19.96 19.36 -2.68
C ARG A 79 19.10 19.27 -1.41
N GLY A 80 17.78 19.27 -1.57
CA GLY A 80 16.84 19.35 -0.44
C GLY A 80 15.81 18.23 -0.47
N ALA A 81 14.87 18.30 0.48
CA ALA A 81 13.74 17.40 0.56
C ALA A 81 12.58 17.86 -0.36
N VAL A 82 11.70 16.93 -0.68
CA VAL A 82 10.38 17.20 -1.28
C VAL A 82 9.33 16.72 -0.29
N ASN A 83 8.56 17.66 0.28
CA ASN A 83 7.44 17.35 1.17
C ASN A 83 6.13 17.55 0.43
N ILE A 84 5.18 16.63 0.61
CA ILE A 84 3.81 16.75 0.13
C ILE A 84 2.90 16.61 1.34
N GLU A 85 2.28 17.72 1.74
CA GLU A 85 1.49 17.82 2.96
C GLU A 85 0.05 18.22 2.62
N SER A 86 -0.91 17.69 3.40
CA SER A 86 -2.32 18.03 3.28
C SER A 86 -2.96 18.09 4.67
N ALA A 87 -3.75 19.13 4.93
CA ALA A 87 -4.46 19.28 6.20
C ALA A 87 -5.65 18.32 6.35
N THR A 88 -6.07 17.66 5.26
CA THR A 88 -7.28 16.80 5.26
C THR A 88 -6.99 15.44 4.68
N HIS A 89 -6.66 15.38 3.39
CA HIS A 89 -6.51 14.12 2.67
C HIS A 89 -5.44 14.22 1.59
N LEU A 90 -4.66 13.14 1.45
CA LEU A 90 -3.70 12.94 0.37
C LEU A 90 -4.02 11.61 -0.31
N SER A 91 -4.27 11.66 -1.62
CA SER A 91 -4.53 10.47 -2.44
C SER A 91 -3.45 10.34 -3.52
N LEU A 92 -2.79 9.18 -3.58
CA LEU A 92 -1.85 8.82 -4.65
C LEU A 92 -2.49 7.75 -5.55
N LEU A 93 -2.74 8.12 -6.82
CA LEU A 93 -3.47 7.28 -7.76
C LEU A 93 -2.61 7.03 -9.00
N GLY A 94 -2.25 5.77 -9.25
CA GLY A 94 -1.60 5.33 -10.48
C GLY A 94 -2.51 4.39 -11.25
N ARG A 95 -2.78 4.66 -12.53
CA ARG A 95 -3.63 3.79 -13.38
C ARG A 95 -2.96 2.47 -13.73
N GLU A 96 -1.65 2.50 -13.91
CA GLU A 96 -0.84 1.33 -14.29
C GLU A 96 -0.06 0.78 -13.09
N GLY A 97 0.46 1.66 -12.25
CA GLY A 97 1.15 1.25 -11.02
C GLY A 97 1.61 2.43 -10.17
N LEU A 98 2.07 2.09 -8.96
CA LEU A 98 2.75 2.96 -8.02
C LEU A 98 4.05 2.27 -7.62
N ARG A 99 5.20 2.94 -7.80
CA ARG A 99 6.51 2.44 -7.37
C ARG A 99 7.06 3.36 -6.28
N MET A 100 7.45 2.76 -5.16
CA MET A 100 8.16 3.42 -4.07
C MET A 100 9.52 2.73 -3.96
N ASP A 101 10.59 3.48 -4.19
CA ASP A 101 11.95 2.96 -4.22
C ASP A 101 12.83 3.88 -3.36
N ALA A 102 13.22 3.37 -2.20
CA ALA A 102 13.96 4.12 -1.21
C ALA A 102 14.75 3.14 -0.32
N PRO A 103 15.91 3.56 0.22
CA PRO A 103 16.61 2.77 1.25
C PRO A 103 15.79 2.58 2.54
N GLN A 104 14.84 3.47 2.81
CA GLN A 104 13.98 3.44 4.00
C GLN A 104 12.56 3.87 3.62
N LEU A 105 11.58 3.11 4.10
CA LEU A 105 10.15 3.38 3.97
C LEU A 105 9.51 3.32 5.35
N GLU A 106 8.93 4.42 5.80
CA GLU A 106 8.17 4.50 7.05
C GLU A 106 6.71 4.75 6.75
N ILE A 107 5.85 3.99 7.42
CA ILE A 107 4.39 4.14 7.35
C ILE A 107 3.91 4.14 8.81
N ASP A 108 3.47 5.31 9.27
CA ASP A 108 2.85 5.48 10.58
C ASP A 108 1.38 5.88 10.37
N ALA A 109 0.47 5.09 10.94
CA ALA A 109 -0.96 5.26 10.79
C ALA A 109 -1.72 4.58 11.93
N ASP A 110 -2.74 5.26 12.46
CA ASP A 110 -3.68 4.67 13.44
C ASP A 110 -4.47 3.49 12.85
N ALA A 111 -4.75 3.54 11.54
CA ALA A 111 -5.46 2.49 10.81
C ALA A 111 -4.94 2.37 9.37
N ALA A 112 -4.79 1.13 8.89
CA ALA A 112 -4.42 0.82 7.51
C ALA A 112 -5.27 -0.35 6.98
N ASP A 113 -5.77 -0.20 5.75
CA ASP A 113 -6.41 -1.28 4.97
C ASP A 113 -5.59 -1.52 3.71
N CYS A 114 -5.05 -2.73 3.59
CA CYS A 114 -4.20 -3.13 2.49
C CYS A 114 -4.82 -4.32 1.76
N ARG A 115 -5.50 -4.05 0.64
CA ARG A 115 -5.98 -5.08 -0.26
C ARG A 115 -4.93 -5.39 -1.32
N VAL A 116 -4.33 -6.57 -1.22
CA VAL A 116 -3.30 -7.03 -2.17
C VAL A 116 -3.75 -8.33 -2.81
N GLY A 117 -3.78 -8.38 -4.15
CA GLY A 117 -4.08 -9.62 -4.88
C GLY A 117 -2.95 -10.65 -4.80
N ARG A 118 -1.70 -10.19 -4.94
CA ARG A 118 -0.49 -11.01 -4.77
C ARG A 118 0.56 -10.21 -4.01
N LEU A 119 1.01 -10.72 -2.87
CA LEU A 119 2.10 -10.16 -2.08
C LEU A 119 3.33 -11.05 -2.22
N ALA A 120 4.46 -10.46 -2.59
CA ALA A 120 5.77 -11.08 -2.49
C ALA A 120 6.60 -10.20 -1.57
N TYR A 121 7.03 -10.76 -0.45
CA TYR A 121 7.88 -10.09 0.53
C TYR A 121 9.24 -10.76 0.54
N GLN A 122 10.30 -9.95 0.48
CA GLN A 122 11.68 -10.39 0.63
C GLN A 122 12.36 -9.42 1.58
N GLY A 123 12.91 -9.96 2.66
CA GLY A 123 13.62 -9.22 3.69
C GLY A 123 14.48 -10.17 4.52
N GLU A 124 15.45 -9.62 5.24
CA GLU A 124 16.31 -10.39 6.15
C GLU A 124 15.58 -10.71 7.46
N GLU A 125 14.75 -9.79 7.94
CA GLU A 125 13.98 -9.92 9.18
C GLU A 125 12.58 -9.32 9.02
N ALA A 126 11.58 -9.97 9.62
CA ALA A 126 10.22 -9.46 9.74
C ALA A 126 9.72 -9.68 11.16
N GLU A 127 9.41 -8.58 11.86
CA GLU A 127 8.80 -8.61 13.20
C GLU A 127 7.35 -8.10 13.13
N ALA A 128 6.43 -8.83 13.75
CA ALA A 128 5.04 -8.42 13.87
C ALA A 128 4.60 -8.42 15.34
N ARG A 129 4.36 -7.22 15.89
CA ARG A 129 3.76 -7.04 17.22
C ARG A 129 2.26 -6.83 17.04
N VAL A 130 1.53 -7.92 17.09
CA VAL A 130 0.09 -7.96 16.79
C VAL A 130 -0.70 -8.48 17.98
N LEU A 131 -1.78 -7.80 18.33
CA LEU A 131 -2.70 -8.27 19.37
C LEU A 131 -3.47 -9.51 18.91
N SER A 132 -3.82 -9.58 17.63
CA SER A 132 -4.51 -10.73 17.03
C SER A 132 -4.08 -10.88 15.58
N ILE A 133 -3.83 -12.13 15.18
CA ILE A 133 -3.57 -12.53 13.79
C ILE A 133 -4.54 -13.63 13.39
N ARG A 134 -5.12 -13.51 12.20
CA ARG A 134 -5.98 -14.55 11.63
C ARG A 134 -5.54 -14.84 10.20
N VAL A 135 -5.11 -16.07 9.97
CA VAL A 135 -4.73 -16.56 8.64
C VAL A 135 -5.83 -17.48 8.14
N ILE A 136 -6.47 -17.11 7.03
CA ILE A 136 -7.51 -17.91 6.38
C ILE A 136 -7.05 -18.18 4.96
N GLY A 137 -6.86 -19.45 4.60
CA GLY A 137 -6.38 -19.83 3.29
C GLY A 137 -6.62 -21.31 3.00
N ARG A 138 -6.43 -21.69 1.73
CA ARG A 138 -6.51 -23.10 1.31
C ARG A 138 -5.23 -23.88 1.65
N VAL A 139 -4.09 -23.19 1.62
CA VAL A 139 -2.77 -23.76 1.85
C VAL A 139 -2.01 -22.82 2.78
N TYR A 140 -1.34 -23.39 3.76
CA TYR A 140 -0.38 -22.73 4.62
C TYR A 140 0.88 -23.60 4.67
N GLU A 141 1.98 -23.08 4.16
CA GLU A 141 3.29 -23.74 4.15
C GLU A 141 4.28 -22.86 4.90
N ALA A 142 5.03 -23.48 5.81
CA ALA A 142 6.09 -22.83 6.57
C ALA A 142 7.34 -23.69 6.46
N ILE A 143 8.41 -23.10 5.92
CA ILE A 143 9.73 -23.73 5.81
C ILE A 143 10.67 -22.88 6.66
N VAL A 144 11.05 -23.42 7.82
CA VAL A 144 11.82 -22.69 8.83
C VAL A 144 12.84 -23.61 9.48
N GLU A 145 13.95 -23.05 9.95
CA GLU A 145 14.95 -23.79 10.74
C GLU A 145 14.42 -24.12 12.14
N ARG A 146 13.74 -23.15 12.78
CA ARG A 146 13.18 -23.30 14.13
C ARG A 146 11.78 -22.73 14.20
N LEU A 147 10.83 -23.55 14.63
CA LEU A 147 9.46 -23.15 14.93
C LEU A 147 9.22 -23.24 16.44
N VAL A 148 8.85 -22.12 17.07
CA VAL A 148 8.42 -22.08 18.47
C VAL A 148 6.99 -21.59 18.50
N HIS A 149 6.09 -22.39 19.07
CA HIS A 149 4.68 -22.04 19.21
C HIS A 149 4.28 -22.18 20.68
N LEU A 150 4.05 -21.04 21.33
CA LEU A 150 3.60 -20.97 22.72
C LEU A 150 2.16 -20.46 22.72
N SER A 151 1.25 -21.24 23.27
CA SER A 151 -0.17 -20.89 23.35
C SER A 151 -0.78 -21.42 24.63
N LYS A 152 -1.81 -20.73 25.15
CA LYS A 152 -2.62 -21.24 26.26
C LYS A 152 -3.52 -22.39 25.80
N THR A 153 -3.95 -22.36 24.55
CA THR A 153 -4.82 -23.37 23.96
C THR A 153 -4.50 -23.48 22.47
N ALA A 154 -4.34 -24.72 22.01
CA ALA A 154 -4.17 -25.05 20.59
C ALA A 154 -5.17 -26.14 20.22
N PHE A 155 -5.89 -25.93 19.11
CA PHE A 155 -6.74 -26.93 18.50
C PHE A 155 -6.21 -27.22 17.11
N ARG A 156 -5.85 -28.47 16.86
CA ARG A 156 -5.41 -28.95 15.55
C ARG A 156 -6.30 -30.11 15.12
N MET A 157 -6.92 -29.98 13.96
CA MET A 157 -7.74 -31.02 13.36
C MET A 157 -7.22 -31.30 11.95
N THR A 158 -6.96 -32.56 11.66
CA THR A 158 -6.43 -33.02 10.37
C THR A 158 -7.30 -34.18 9.91
N GLU A 159 -8.00 -34.04 8.78
CA GLU A 159 -8.84 -35.12 8.23
C GLU A 159 -8.01 -36.24 7.60
N GLY A 160 -6.89 -35.86 6.95
CA GLY A 160 -5.96 -36.77 6.31
C GLY A 160 -4.87 -37.25 7.29
N ILE A 161 -3.62 -37.08 6.87
CA ILE A 161 -2.46 -37.55 7.62
C ILE A 161 -1.84 -36.38 8.37
N ASP A 162 -1.62 -36.54 9.67
CA ASP A 162 -0.69 -35.74 10.45
C ASP A 162 0.60 -36.54 10.66
N GLN A 163 1.64 -36.25 9.87
CA GLN A 163 2.91 -36.96 9.93
C GLN A 163 3.97 -36.11 10.64
N VAL A 164 4.50 -36.64 11.74
CA VAL A 164 5.67 -36.08 12.43
C VAL A 164 6.85 -37.03 12.21
N ARG A 165 7.96 -36.48 11.71
CA ARG A 165 9.25 -37.17 11.62
C ARG A 165 10.28 -36.32 12.35
N ALA A 166 10.76 -36.81 13.47
CA ALA A 166 11.72 -36.10 14.31
C ALA A 166 12.67 -37.09 14.97
N SER A 167 13.85 -36.62 15.36
CA SER A 167 14.77 -37.41 16.19
C SER A 167 14.18 -37.68 17.58
N HIS A 168 13.40 -36.75 18.11
CA HIS A 168 12.75 -36.86 19.42
C HIS A 168 11.34 -36.28 19.29
N ILE A 169 10.35 -36.98 19.83
CA ILE A 169 8.97 -36.51 19.98
C ILE A 169 8.67 -36.63 21.47
N ASP A 170 8.25 -35.52 22.08
CA ASP A 170 7.90 -35.45 23.50
C ASP A 170 6.49 -34.88 23.65
N TYR A 171 5.62 -35.66 24.29
CA TYR A 171 4.27 -35.25 24.64
C TYR A 171 4.07 -35.43 26.14
N GLN A 172 3.85 -34.32 26.83
CA GLN A 172 3.56 -34.30 28.25
C GLN A 172 2.17 -33.69 28.49
N ALA A 173 1.37 -34.37 29.29
CA ALA A 173 0.08 -33.86 29.77
C ALA A 173 0.06 -33.95 31.30
N THR A 174 -0.46 -32.91 31.96
CA THR A 174 -0.59 -32.88 33.43
C THR A 174 -1.67 -33.82 33.94
N GLU A 175 -2.80 -33.89 33.22
CA GLU A 175 -3.99 -34.64 33.65
C GLU A 175 -4.21 -35.89 32.79
N MET A 176 -4.39 -35.72 31.49
CA MET A 176 -4.72 -36.82 30.58
C MET A 176 -4.09 -36.62 29.21
N ALA A 177 -3.37 -37.64 28.74
CA ALA A 177 -3.05 -37.82 27.33
C ALA A 177 -3.93 -38.96 26.78
N ARG A 178 -4.58 -38.74 25.64
CA ARG A 178 -5.43 -39.77 24.99
C ARG A 178 -4.95 -39.99 23.56
N LEU A 179 -4.54 -41.21 23.27
CA LEU A 179 -4.35 -41.71 21.92
C LEU A 179 -5.49 -42.68 21.60
N HIS A 180 -6.26 -42.40 20.56
CA HIS A 180 -7.41 -43.21 20.18
C HIS A 180 -7.50 -43.33 18.67
N GLY A 181 -7.77 -44.54 18.19
CA GLY A 181 -8.01 -44.83 16.79
C GLY A 181 -8.58 -46.24 16.64
N LYS A 182 -9.05 -46.58 15.45
CA LYS A 182 -9.51 -47.94 15.14
C LYS A 182 -8.38 -48.96 15.34
N ASN A 183 -7.15 -48.59 14.97
CA ASN A 183 -5.93 -49.36 15.17
C ASN A 183 -4.83 -48.43 15.69
N THR A 184 -4.05 -48.89 16.66
CA THR A 184 -2.85 -48.18 17.16
C THR A 184 -1.70 -49.16 17.15
N VAL A 185 -0.61 -48.79 16.48
CA VAL A 185 0.61 -49.62 16.38
C VAL A 185 1.76 -48.83 17.00
N VAL A 186 2.41 -49.43 17.99
CA VAL A 186 3.62 -48.90 18.63
C VAL A 186 4.71 -49.94 18.46
N THR A 187 5.86 -49.54 17.92
CA THR A 187 7.00 -50.43 17.69
C THR A 187 8.26 -49.73 18.17
N ALA A 188 9.06 -50.43 18.97
CA ALA A 188 10.39 -49.99 19.38
C ALA A 188 11.39 -51.14 19.15
N GLN A 189 12.62 -50.79 18.78
CA GLN A 189 13.70 -51.77 18.64
C GLN A 189 14.27 -52.18 20.00
N ASP A 190 14.45 -51.21 20.90
CA ASP A 190 15.12 -51.42 22.18
C ASP A 190 14.14 -51.53 23.37
N LEU A 191 13.25 -50.56 23.56
CA LEU A 191 12.40 -50.50 24.76
C LEU A 191 11.05 -49.82 24.50
N ILE A 192 9.99 -50.47 24.98
CA ILE A 192 8.73 -49.82 25.33
C ILE A 192 8.59 -49.92 26.85
N LYS A 193 8.44 -48.79 27.54
CA LYS A 193 8.13 -48.76 28.98
C LYS A 193 6.70 -48.24 29.15
N ALA A 194 5.85 -49.07 29.75
CA ALA A 194 4.52 -48.69 30.21
C ALA A 194 4.47 -48.89 31.73
N ASP A 195 4.14 -47.83 32.46
CA ASP A 195 4.05 -47.83 33.91
C ASP A 195 2.74 -47.12 34.31
N ALA A 196 1.90 -47.81 35.06
CA ALA A 196 0.60 -47.32 35.49
C ALA A 196 0.11 -48.12 36.70
N SER A 197 -0.74 -47.49 37.52
CA SER A 197 -1.45 -48.19 38.60
C SER A 197 -2.36 -49.30 38.08
N GLN A 198 -2.89 -49.17 36.86
CA GLN A 198 -3.66 -50.19 36.16
C GLN A 198 -3.35 -50.16 34.66
N ILE A 199 -3.16 -51.35 34.07
CA ILE A 199 -3.08 -51.57 32.63
C ILE A 199 -4.16 -52.58 32.27
N HIS A 200 -5.12 -52.18 31.44
CA HIS A 200 -6.15 -53.07 30.90
C HIS A 200 -5.72 -53.52 29.51
N MET A 201 -5.29 -54.78 29.40
CA MET A 201 -4.93 -55.42 28.12
C MET A 201 -5.96 -56.51 27.82
N GLY A 202 -6.61 -56.41 26.67
CA GLY A 202 -7.64 -57.34 26.18
C GLY A 202 -7.43 -57.64 24.72
#